data_AF-A0A3A1R0Z7-F1
#
_entry.id   AF-A0A3A1R0Z7-F1
#
_cell.length_a   1.000
_cell.length_b   1.000
_cell.length_c   1.000
_cell.angle_alpha   90.00
_cell.angle_beta   90.00
_cell.angle_gamma   90.00
#
_symmetry.space_group_name_H-M   'P 1'
#
loop_
_entity.id
_entity.type
_entity.pdbx_description
1 polymer ?
#
loop_
_entity_poly.entity_id
_entity_poly.type
_entity_poly.pdbx_seq_one_letter_code
_entity_poly.pdbx_strand_id
1 'polypeptide(L)'
;MNVNIERAKLLAVNLQGFLDLVKRTYEQNSFIVLNQDILYRLNLLVEEFRFQILADELFRLTKYEDEEKQTLKNVEKVNEKLVILEEFVQHNYDDLFIFSGRVHSMRSIINLFDE
;
A
#
# COMPACT_ATOMS: atom_id res chain seq x y z
N MET A 1 5.67 13.09 20.55
CA MET A 1 4.92 12.15 19.68
C MET A 1 4.22 12.95 18.62
N ASN A 2 4.86 13.02 17.46
CA ASN A 2 4.33 13.68 16.29
C ASN A 2 3.21 12.81 15.66
N VAL A 3 1.99 13.35 15.57
CA VAL A 3 0.81 12.63 15.04
C VAL A 3 1.03 12.18 13.59
N ASN A 4 1.68 13.00 12.77
CA ASN A 4 1.97 12.68 11.38
C ASN A 4 2.95 11.51 11.26
N ILE A 5 3.94 11.43 12.16
CA ILE A 5 4.87 10.30 12.22
C ILE A 5 4.12 9.00 12.58
N GLU A 6 3.22 9.03 13.56
CA GLU A 6 2.43 7.85 13.93
C GLU A 6 1.45 7.43 12.83
N ARG A 7 0.78 8.37 12.17
CA ARG A 7 -0.06 8.10 10.99
C ARG A 7 0.76 7.46 9.86
N ALA A 8 1.97 7.96 9.61
CA ALA A 8 2.85 7.45 8.56
C ALA A 8 3.40 6.05 8.89
N LYS A 9 3.67 5.78 10.17
CA LYS A 9 4.05 4.45 10.65
C LYS A 9 2.92 3.46 10.46
N LEU A 10 1.68 3.86 10.74
CA LEU A 10 0.49 3.05 10.48
C LEU A 10 0.31 2.77 8.99
N LEU A 11 0.57 3.75 8.13
CA LEU A 11 0.58 3.57 6.67
C LEU A 11 1.64 2.56 6.24
N ALA A 12 2.87 2.66 6.76
CA ALA A 12 3.96 1.74 6.46
C ALA A 12 3.61 0.28 6.79
N VAL A 13 3.00 0.05 7.97
CA VAL A 13 2.54 -1.28 8.39
C VAL A 13 1.46 -1.83 7.46
N ASN A 14 0.48 -1.00 7.07
CA ASN A 14 -0.59 -1.45 6.18
C ASN A 14 -0.08 -1.70 4.76
N LEU A 15 0.84 -0.86 4.28
CA LEU A 15 1.49 -1.05 3.00
C LEU A 15 2.26 -2.37 2.98
N GLN A 16 3.10 -2.64 3.99
CA GLN A 16 3.81 -3.93 4.07
C GLN A 16 2.84 -5.12 4.13
N GLY A 17 1.78 -5.04 4.94
CA GLY A 17 0.78 -6.10 5.03
C GLY A 17 0.07 -6.36 3.70
N PHE A 18 -0.16 -5.32 2.89
CA PHE A 18 -0.68 -5.45 1.53
C PHE A 18 0.32 -6.14 0.60
N LEU A 19 1.59 -5.75 0.63
CA LEU A 19 2.67 -6.37 -0.16
C LEU A 19 2.83 -7.86 0.15
N ASP A 20 2.82 -8.21 1.43
CA ASP A 20 2.91 -9.59 1.88
C ASP A 20 1.71 -10.43 1.41
N LEU A 21 0.52 -9.82 1.34
CA LEU A 21 -0.68 -10.48 0.82
C LEU A 21 -0.56 -10.73 -0.69
N VAL A 22 -0.16 -9.71 -1.47
CA VAL A 22 0.04 -9.84 -2.92
C VAL A 22 1.06 -10.92 -3.21
N LYS A 23 2.24 -10.83 -2.59
CA LYS A 23 3.33 -11.79 -2.77
C LYS A 23 2.91 -13.22 -2.46
N ARG A 24 2.31 -13.46 -1.27
CA ARG A 24 1.88 -14.81 -0.88
C ARG A 24 0.80 -15.36 -1.82
N THR A 25 -0.16 -14.53 -2.23
CA THR A 25 -1.23 -14.96 -3.12
C THR A 25 -0.68 -15.36 -4.49
N TYR A 26 0.26 -14.56 -5.02
CA TYR A 26 0.92 -14.79 -6.30
C TYR A 26 1.85 -16.00 -6.27
N GLU A 27 2.80 -16.07 -5.33
CA GLU A 27 3.79 -17.15 -5.25
C GLU A 27 3.16 -18.53 -4.95
N GLN A 28 2.04 -18.56 -4.24
CA GLN A 28 1.34 -19.80 -3.88
C GLN A 28 0.30 -20.21 -4.93
N ASN A 29 0.11 -19.44 -6.02
CA ASN A 29 -0.97 -19.64 -6.99
C ASN A 29 -2.32 -19.85 -6.30
N SER A 30 -2.62 -18.99 -5.33
CA SER A 30 -3.78 -19.17 -4.46
C SER A 30 -5.08 -19.11 -5.24
N PHE A 31 -5.97 -20.07 -4.99
CA PHE A 31 -7.33 -20.11 -5.58
C PHE A 31 -8.26 -19.01 -5.07
N ILE A 32 -7.78 -18.12 -4.19
CA ILE A 32 -8.52 -16.93 -3.73
C ILE A 32 -8.77 -15.98 -4.91
N VAL A 33 -7.85 -15.92 -5.87
CA VAL A 33 -8.04 -15.17 -7.13
C VAL A 33 -8.15 -16.19 -8.26
N LEU A 34 -9.30 -16.26 -8.92
CA LEU A 34 -9.52 -17.24 -9.98
C LEU A 34 -8.80 -16.84 -11.26
N ASN A 35 -8.84 -15.54 -11.59
CA ASN A 35 -8.14 -15.02 -12.75
C ASN A 35 -6.67 -14.71 -12.43
N GLN A 36 -5.78 -15.65 -12.79
CA GLN A 36 -4.34 -15.52 -12.55
C GLN A 36 -3.68 -14.39 -13.36
N ASP A 37 -4.26 -13.97 -14.49
CA ASP A 37 -3.73 -12.83 -15.27
C ASP A 37 -3.97 -11.51 -14.52
N ILE A 38 -5.10 -11.38 -13.82
CA ILE A 38 -5.41 -10.22 -12.97
C ILE A 38 -4.46 -10.18 -11.77
N LEU A 39 -4.23 -11.33 -11.12
CA LEU A 39 -3.28 -11.43 -10.01
C LEU A 39 -1.84 -11.09 -10.45
N TYR A 40 -1.43 -11.56 -11.62
CA TYR A 40 -0.14 -11.22 -12.22
C TYR A 40 0.00 -9.71 -12.45
N ARG A 41 -1.02 -9.06 -13.03
CA ARG A 41 -1.04 -7.60 -13.22
C ARG A 41 -0.99 -6.84 -11.90
N LEU A 42 -1.68 -7.32 -10.86
CA LEU A 42 -1.60 -6.73 -9.52
C LEU A 42 -0.16 -6.78 -8.98
N ASN A 43 0.50 -7.94 -9.11
CA ASN A 43 1.89 -8.11 -8.68
C ASN A 43 2.83 -7.17 -9.45
N LEU A 44 2.68 -7.08 -10.78
CA LEU A 44 3.45 -6.16 -11.61
C LEU A 44 3.27 -4.69 -11.19
N LEU A 45 2.03 -4.25 -10.97
CA LEU A 45 1.76 -2.87 -10.53
C LEU A 45 2.49 -2.56 -9.22
N VAL A 46 2.47 -3.49 -8.28
CA VAL A 46 3.16 -3.34 -6.99
C VAL A 46 4.67 -3.21 -7.16
N GLU A 47 5.27 -4.01 -8.05
CA GLU A 47 6.70 -3.98 -8.36
C GLU A 47 7.09 -2.69 -9.09
N GLU A 48 6.34 -2.29 -10.12
CA GLU A 48 6.56 -1.07 -10.91
C GLU A 48 6.46 0.19 -10.05
N PHE A 49 5.50 0.21 -9.13
CA PHE A 49 5.33 1.30 -8.16
C PHE A 49 6.40 1.29 -7.07
N ARG A 50 7.23 0.25 -6.98
CA ARG A 50 8.31 0.09 -6.00
C ARG A 50 7.80 0.28 -4.57
N PHE A 51 6.61 -0.26 -4.27
CA PHE A 51 5.98 -0.04 -2.97
C PHE A 51 6.79 -0.61 -1.80
N GLN A 52 7.54 -1.69 -2.00
CA GLN A 52 8.43 -2.23 -0.96
C GLN A 52 9.45 -1.19 -0.50
N ILE A 53 10.05 -0.45 -1.44
CA ILE A 53 11.03 0.60 -1.12
C ILE A 53 10.37 1.76 -0.38
N LEU A 54 9.13 2.11 -0.74
CA LEU A 54 8.38 3.14 -0.03
C LEU A 54 8.01 2.70 1.40
N ALA A 55 7.62 1.44 1.58
CA ALA A 55 7.32 0.88 2.90
C ALA A 55 8.57 0.88 3.79
N ASP A 56 9.70 0.38 3.28
CA ASP A 56 10.97 0.34 4.00
C ASP A 56 11.45 1.74 4.40
N GLU A 57 11.35 2.70 3.46
CA GLU A 57 11.73 4.09 3.74
C GLU A 57 10.79 4.75 4.75
N LEU A 58 9.49 4.52 4.70
CA LEU A 58 8.57 5.02 5.72
C LEU A 58 8.87 4.41 7.09
N PHE A 59 9.17 3.10 7.18
CA PHE A 59 9.60 2.47 8.43
C PHE A 59 10.91 3.05 8.97
N ARG A 60 11.84 3.43 8.08
CA ARG A 60 13.11 4.05 8.47
C ARG A 60 12.89 5.46 9.01
N LEU A 61 12.15 6.29 8.28
CA LEU A 61 11.93 7.70 8.61
C LEU A 61 11.10 7.87 9.89
N THR A 62 10.06 7.04 10.06
CA THR A 62 9.14 7.13 11.23
C THR A 62 9.77 6.75 12.57
N LYS A 63 11.05 6.33 12.59
CA LYS A 63 11.82 6.15 13.83
C LYS A 63 12.34 7.47 14.42
N TYR A 64 12.33 8.55 13.63
CA TYR A 64 12.93 9.83 14.00
C TYR A 64 11.90 10.95 13.82
N GLU A 65 11.59 11.70 14.88
CA GLU A 65 10.59 12.78 14.80
C GLU A 65 11.04 13.95 13.89
N ASP A 66 12.35 14.17 13.75
CA ASP A 66 12.93 15.25 12.93
C ASP A 66 12.82 15.02 11.41
N GLU A 67 12.41 13.81 11.00
CA GLU A 67 12.27 13.41 9.59
C GLU A 67 10.86 13.63 9.03
N GLU A 68 10.00 14.38 9.73
CA GLU A 68 8.60 14.60 9.36
C GLU A 68 8.43 15.07 7.91
N LYS A 69 9.19 16.08 7.49
CA LYS A 69 9.10 16.62 6.12
C LYS A 69 9.35 15.56 5.06
N GLN A 70 10.37 14.73 5.26
CA GLN A 70 10.71 13.66 4.32
C GLN A 70 9.71 12.49 4.40
N THR A 71 9.16 12.25 5.58
CA THR A 71 8.08 11.29 5.82
C THR A 71 6.83 11.68 5.02
N LEU A 72 6.35 12.92 5.16
CA LEU A 72 5.18 13.42 4.43
C LEU A 72 5.37 13.34 2.91
N LYS A 73 6.56 13.69 2.41
CA LYS A 73 6.89 13.53 0.98
C LYS A 73 6.81 12.07 0.51
N ASN A 74 7.10 11.09 1.36
CA ASN A 74 6.94 9.68 1.01
C ASN A 74 5.49 9.20 1.12
N VAL A 75 4.69 9.77 2.04
CA VAL A 75 3.23 9.56 2.11
C VAL A 75 2.56 10.04 0.82
N GLU A 76 2.91 11.22 0.32
CA GLU A 76 2.40 11.75 -0.96
C GLU A 76 2.70 10.81 -2.13
N LYS A 77 3.94 10.32 -2.24
CA LYS A 77 4.31 9.33 -3.28
C LYS A 77 3.53 8.02 -3.17
N VAL A 78 3.20 7.57 -1.95
CA VAL A 78 2.35 6.40 -1.75
C VAL A 78 0.94 6.72 -2.24
N ASN A 79 0.40 7.89 -1.90
CA ASN A 79 -0.93 8.34 -2.31
C ASN A 79 -1.09 8.36 -3.84
N GLU A 80 -0.16 9.01 -4.56
CA GLU A 80 -0.16 9.10 -6.02
C GLU A 80 -0.29 7.73 -6.69
N LYS A 81 0.43 6.72 -6.18
CA LYS A 81 0.42 5.35 -6.70
C LYS A 81 -0.79 4.55 -6.23
N LEU A 82 -1.23 4.80 -5.00
CA LEU A 82 -2.38 4.10 -4.41
C LEU A 82 -3.67 4.44 -5.15
N VAL A 83 -3.83 5.67 -5.65
CA VAL A 83 -5.00 6.04 -6.46
C VAL A 83 -5.14 5.14 -7.69
N ILE A 84 -4.04 4.90 -8.40
CA ILE A 84 -4.02 4.04 -9.60
C ILE A 84 -4.28 2.58 -9.22
N LEU A 85 -3.65 2.11 -8.13
CA LEU A 85 -3.86 0.76 -7.62
C LEU A 85 -5.31 0.53 -7.19
N GLU A 86 -5.91 1.52 -6.52
CA GLU A 86 -7.31 1.47 -6.07
C GLU A 86 -8.26 1.37 -7.25
N GLU A 87 -8.06 2.19 -8.28
CA GLU A 87 -8.84 2.11 -9.51
C GLU A 87 -8.72 0.71 -10.15
N PHE A 88 -7.51 0.16 -10.24
CA PHE A 88 -7.32 -1.19 -10.77
C PHE A 88 -8.04 -2.27 -9.95
N VAL A 89 -7.96 -2.19 -8.61
CA VAL A 89 -8.63 -3.15 -7.72
C VAL A 89 -10.15 -3.03 -7.80
N GLN A 90 -10.70 -1.82 -7.90
CA GLN A 90 -12.13 -1.59 -8.04
C GLN A 90 -12.67 -2.11 -9.38
N HIS A 91 -11.95 -1.90 -10.48
CA HIS A 91 -12.34 -2.43 -11.79
C HIS A 91 -12.33 -3.97 -11.86
N ASN A 92 -11.53 -4.63 -11.00
CA ASN A 92 -11.39 -6.08 -10.95
C ASN A 92 -11.88 -6.64 -9.60
N TYR A 93 -12.91 -6.02 -9.02
CA TYR A 93 -13.33 -6.28 -7.64
C TYR A 93 -13.68 -7.74 -7.35
N ASP A 94 -14.35 -8.43 -8.27
CA ASP A 94 -14.78 -9.81 -8.07
C ASP A 94 -13.59 -10.75 -7.84
N ASP A 95 -12.49 -10.54 -8.57
CA ASP A 95 -11.24 -11.28 -8.44
C ASP A 95 -10.37 -10.75 -7.28
N LEU A 96 -10.43 -9.45 -6.99
CA LEU A 96 -9.52 -8.77 -6.05
C LEU A 96 -10.19 -8.34 -4.74
N PHE A 97 -11.34 -8.92 -4.39
CA PHE A 97 -12.12 -8.54 -3.21
C PHE A 97 -11.28 -8.45 -1.93
N ILE A 98 -10.42 -9.44 -1.67
CA ILE A 98 -9.59 -9.48 -0.45
C ILE A 98 -8.55 -8.34 -0.39
N PHE A 99 -8.12 -7.84 -1.55
CA PHE A 99 -7.17 -6.73 -1.66
C PHE A 99 -7.85 -5.39 -1.46
N SER A 100 -9.11 -5.26 -1.87
CA SER A 100 -9.88 -4.01 -1.77
C SER A 100 -9.98 -3.50 -0.33
N GLY A 101 -10.16 -4.40 0.65
CA GLY A 101 -10.18 -4.03 2.07
C GLY A 101 -8.87 -3.41 2.55
N ARG A 102 -7.72 -3.94 2.10
CA ARG A 102 -6.39 -3.39 2.44
C ARG A 102 -6.14 -2.04 1.77
N VAL A 103 -6.52 -1.90 0.50
CA VAL A 103 -6.46 -0.63 -0.23
C VAL A 103 -7.30 0.44 0.47
N HIS A 104 -8.54 0.12 0.85
CA HIS A 104 -9.41 1.01 1.60
C HIS A 104 -8.81 1.46 2.93
N SER A 105 -8.19 0.54 3.70
CA SER A 105 -7.49 0.89 4.94
C SER A 105 -6.34 1.88 4.69
N MET A 106 -5.50 1.64 3.66
CA MET A 106 -4.42 2.56 3.30
C MET A 106 -4.96 3.93 2.87
N ARG A 107 -6.04 3.96 2.07
CA ARG A 107 -6.70 5.20 1.65
C ARG A 107 -7.23 5.99 2.84
N SER A 108 -7.89 5.31 3.77
CA SER A 108 -8.42 5.92 5.00
C SER A 108 -7.31 6.57 5.82
N ILE A 109 -6.15 5.90 5.96
CA ILE A 109 -4.99 6.46 6.69
C ILE A 109 -4.42 7.69 5.99
N ILE A 110 -4.32 7.66 4.66
CA ILE A 110 -3.82 8.80 3.88
C ILE A 110 -4.73 10.01 4.03
N ASN A 111 -6.05 9.81 4.01
CA ASN A 111 -7.00 10.92 4.18
C ASN A 111 -6.88 11.59 5.57
N LEU A 112 -6.36 10.90 6.60
CA LEU A 112 -6.11 11.52 7.90
C LEU A 112 -5.07 12.64 7.85
N PHE A 113 -4.23 12.72 6.80
CA PHE A 113 -3.25 13.80 6.66
C PHE A 113 -3.83 15.09 6.08
N ASP A 114 -5.04 15.02 5.51
CA ASP A 114 -5.79 16.17 5.02
C ASP A 114 -6.66 16.80 6.14
N GLU A 115 -6.68 16.19 7.33
CA GLU A 115 -7.38 16.60 8.56
C GLU A 115 -6.44 17.18 9.64
#